data_AF-A0A0F9BD82-F1
#
_entry.id   AF-A0A0F9BD82-F1
#
_cell.length_a   1.000
_cell.length_b   1.000
_cell.length_c   1.000
_cell.angle_alpha   90.00
_cell.angle_beta   90.00
_cell.angle_gamma   90.00
#
_symmetry.space_group_name_H-M   'P 1'
#
loop_
_entity.id
_entity.type
_entity.pdbx_description
1 polymer ?
#
loop_
_entity_poly.entity_id
_entity_poly.type
_entity_poly.pdbx_seq_one_letter_code
_entity_poly.pdbx_strand_id
1 'polypeptide(L)'
;MDEEKPKEEEPTADDSGDGDKPEETTLIDDANLAAKRMEDANKDKRILLDREEALMARQALSGRAEAGTVPEKPKKLTDTEYAEALERGEVNPLKEDGLID
;
A
#
# COMPACT_ATOMS: atom_id res chain seq x y z
N MET A 1 40.02 -51.22 57.38
CA MET A 1 39.70 -50.49 58.61
C MET A 1 40.12 -49.05 58.31
N ASP A 2 39.45 -48.37 57.37
CA ASP A 2 38.03 -47.94 57.45
C ASP A 2 37.73 -47.38 58.83
N GLU A 3 37.72 -46.06 58.91
CA GLU A 3 36.84 -45.33 59.81
C GLU A 3 36.51 -43.97 59.17
N GLU A 4 35.21 -43.79 59.01
CA GLU A 4 34.52 -42.84 58.15
C GLU A 4 34.59 -41.40 58.69
N LYS A 5 34.69 -40.43 57.78
CA LYS A 5 34.42 -39.02 58.06
C LYS A 5 32.95 -38.84 58.46
N PRO A 6 32.61 -38.19 59.59
CA PRO A 6 31.26 -37.72 59.78
C PRO A 6 31.02 -36.49 58.89
N LYS A 7 30.06 -36.65 57.98
CA LYS A 7 29.51 -35.64 57.09
C LYS A 7 28.47 -34.87 57.91
N GLU A 8 28.79 -33.64 58.30
CA GLU A 8 27.79 -32.73 58.89
C GLU A 8 26.71 -32.41 57.85
N GLU A 9 25.47 -32.63 58.27
CA GLU A 9 24.24 -32.57 57.50
C GLU A 9 23.89 -31.12 57.15
N GLU A 10 23.67 -30.85 55.86
CA GLU A 10 23.00 -29.63 55.42
C GLU A 10 21.54 -29.68 55.92
N PRO A 11 20.96 -28.57 56.43
CA PRO A 11 19.55 -28.56 56.77
C PRO A 11 18.74 -28.80 55.50
N THR A 12 18.03 -29.93 55.52
CA THR A 12 17.04 -30.35 54.54
C THR A 12 16.10 -29.20 54.23
N ALA A 13 16.03 -28.84 52.95
CA ALA A 13 15.03 -27.93 52.43
C ALA A 13 13.64 -28.37 52.92
N ASP A 14 12.99 -27.48 53.67
CA ASP A 14 11.60 -27.63 54.06
C ASP A 14 10.76 -27.98 52.83
N ASP A 15 10.12 -29.15 52.92
CA ASP A 15 8.98 -29.57 52.11
C ASP A 15 7.84 -28.55 52.29
N SER A 16 7.92 -27.45 51.55
CA SER A 16 6.81 -26.51 51.41
C SER A 16 5.87 -27.11 50.39
N GLY A 17 4.97 -27.97 50.89
CA GLY A 17 3.86 -28.54 50.16
C GLY A 17 2.85 -27.48 49.68
N ASP A 18 3.24 -26.71 48.68
CA ASP A 18 2.32 -25.97 47.81
C ASP A 18 2.53 -26.49 46.38
N GLY A 19 1.64 -27.41 46.00
CA GLY A 19 1.49 -27.81 44.61
C GLY A 19 1.04 -26.61 43.81
N ASP A 20 2.01 -25.93 43.21
CA ASP A 20 1.82 -24.82 42.29
C ASP A 20 1.01 -25.33 41.09
N LYS A 21 -0.27 -24.98 41.08
CA LYS A 21 -1.17 -25.29 39.96
C LYS A 21 -0.67 -24.51 38.76
N PRO A 22 -0.60 -25.13 37.56
CA PRO A 22 0.15 -24.57 36.45
C PRO A 22 -0.42 -23.21 36.00
N GLU A 23 0.47 -22.26 35.71
CA GLU A 23 0.22 -21.00 34.99
C GLU A 23 -0.27 -21.22 33.53
N GLU A 24 -1.06 -22.26 33.28
CA GLU A 24 -1.45 -22.69 31.94
C GLU A 24 -2.52 -21.76 31.34
N THR A 25 -3.30 -21.09 32.19
CA THR A 25 -4.34 -20.15 31.77
C THR A 25 -3.77 -18.87 31.16
N THR A 26 -2.62 -18.36 31.63
CA THR A 26 -2.04 -17.10 31.14
C THR A 26 -1.40 -17.27 29.76
N LEU A 27 -0.70 -18.38 29.53
CA LEU A 27 -0.03 -18.67 28.26
C LEU A 27 -1.02 -18.86 27.11
N ILE A 28 -2.14 -19.54 27.37
CA ILE A 28 -3.20 -19.76 26.37
C ILE A 28 -3.88 -18.43 26.03
N ASP A 29 -4.17 -17.60 27.03
CA ASP A 29 -4.79 -16.30 26.82
C ASP A 29 -3.88 -15.32 26.06
N ASP A 30 -2.58 -15.33 26.36
CA ASP A 30 -1.59 -14.54 25.63
C ASP A 30 -1.44 -15.00 24.17
N ALA A 31 -1.45 -16.31 23.94
CA ALA A 31 -1.43 -16.87 22.58
C ALA A 31 -2.68 -16.47 21.79
N ASN A 32 -3.85 -16.52 22.41
CA ASN A 32 -5.11 -16.10 21.79
C ASN A 32 -5.14 -14.60 21.49
N LEU A 33 -4.59 -13.78 22.39
CA LEU A 33 -4.50 -12.33 22.19
C LEU A 33 -3.51 -11.98 21.06
N ALA A 34 -2.37 -12.66 21.00
CA ALA A 34 -1.41 -12.53 19.91
C ALA A 34 -2.02 -12.94 18.56
N ALA A 35 -2.75 -14.05 18.51
CA ALA A 35 -3.44 -14.51 17.31
C ALA A 35 -4.47 -13.47 16.82
N LYS A 36 -5.31 -12.94 17.71
CA LYS A 36 -6.27 -11.87 17.36
C LYS A 36 -5.58 -10.63 16.81
N ARG A 37 -4.49 -10.17 17.44
CA ARG A 37 -3.71 -9.02 16.96
C ARG A 37 -3.12 -9.27 15.57
N MET A 38 -2.63 -10.48 15.31
CA MET A 38 -2.13 -10.86 13.98
C MET A 38 -3.25 -10.91 12.93
N GLU A 39 -4.41 -11.47 13.27
CA GLU A 39 -5.56 -11.51 12.38
C GLU A 39 -6.03 -10.11 11.99
N ASP A 40 -6.15 -9.20 12.96
CA ASP A 40 -6.58 -7.83 12.71
C ASP A 40 -5.55 -7.06 11.88
N ALA A 41 -4.25 -7.20 12.19
CA ALA A 41 -3.19 -6.63 11.36
C ALA A 41 -3.21 -7.16 9.92
N ASN A 42 -3.54 -8.44 9.73
CA ASN A 42 -3.65 -9.03 8.39
C ASN A 42 -4.88 -8.54 7.63
N LYS A 43 -6.01 -8.31 8.30
CA LYS A 43 -7.21 -7.69 7.69
C LYS A 43 -6.90 -6.28 7.20
N ASP A 44 -6.25 -5.47 8.03
CA ASP A 44 -5.88 -4.10 7.67
C ASP A 44 -4.91 -4.06 6.50
N LYS A 45 -3.91 -4.96 6.50
CA LYS A 45 -2.98 -5.11 5.38
C LYS A 45 -3.69 -5.47 4.07
N ARG A 46 -4.67 -6.37 4.10
CA ARG A 46 -5.45 -6.71 2.90
C ARG A 46 -6.19 -5.50 2.33
N ILE A 47 -6.85 -4.73 3.20
CA ILE A 47 -7.57 -3.52 2.77
C ILE A 47 -6.62 -2.49 2.15
N LEU A 48 -5.42 -2.33 2.71
CA LEU A 48 -4.40 -1.43 2.16
C LEU A 48 -3.92 -1.90 0.78
N LEU A 49 -3.61 -3.19 0.64
CA LEU A 49 -3.18 -3.77 -0.63
C LEU A 49 -4.27 -3.63 -1.72
N ASP A 50 -5.53 -3.89 -1.39
CA ASP A 50 -6.64 -3.72 -2.34
C ASP A 50 -6.77 -2.26 -2.81
N ARG A 51 -6.55 -1.30 -1.90
CA ARG A 51 -6.56 0.13 -2.24
C ARG A 51 -5.37 0.52 -3.11
N GLU A 52 -4.18 0.03 -2.79
CA GLU A 52 -2.97 0.27 -3.58
C GLU A 52 -3.10 -0.31 -4.99
N GLU A 53 -3.61 -1.54 -5.12
CA GLU A 53 -3.87 -2.19 -6.41
C GLU A 53 -4.88 -1.37 -7.24
N ALA A 54 -5.97 -0.92 -6.62
CA ALA A 54 -6.96 -0.08 -7.30
C ALA A 54 -6.38 1.26 -7.78
N LEU A 55 -5.47 1.87 -7.01
CA LEU A 55 -4.79 3.11 -7.39
C LEU A 55 -3.81 2.88 -8.54
N MET A 56 -2.99 1.83 -8.46
CA MET A 56 -2.06 1.48 -9.54
C MET A 56 -2.80 1.14 -10.84
N ALA A 57 -3.91 0.40 -10.76
CA ALA A 57 -4.75 0.09 -11.91
C ALA A 57 -5.30 1.36 -12.56
N ARG A 58 -5.79 2.33 -11.76
CA ARG A 58 -6.26 3.64 -12.25
C ARG A 58 -5.14 4.43 -12.93
N GLN A 59 -3.95 4.49 -12.31
CA GLN A 59 -2.79 5.17 -12.87
C GLN A 59 -2.32 4.54 -14.18
N ALA A 60 -2.30 3.21 -14.25
CA ALA A 60 -1.93 2.48 -15.47
C ALA A 60 -2.93 2.76 -16.61
N LEU A 61 -4.23 2.84 -16.30
CA LEU A 61 -5.27 3.18 -17.27
C LEU A 61 -5.20 4.65 -17.71
N SER A 62 -4.95 5.59 -16.79
CA SER A 62 -4.86 7.02 -17.12
C SER A 62 -3.57 7.37 -17.87
N GLY A 63 -2.42 6.82 -17.45
CA GLY A 63 -1.13 7.10 -18.07
C GLY A 63 -0.99 6.56 -19.50
N ARG A 64 -1.72 5.49 -19.84
CA ARG A 64 -1.72 4.93 -21.19
C ARG A 64 -2.54 5.76 -22.19
N ALA A 65 -3.48 6.58 -21.71
CA ALA A 65 -4.30 7.43 -22.56
C ALA A 65 -3.54 8.68 -23.06
N GLU A 66 -2.63 9.23 -22.24
CA GLU A 66 -1.91 10.47 -22.59
C GLU A 66 -0.54 10.25 -23.26
N ALA A 67 0.11 9.11 -23.02
CA ALA A 67 1.46 8.85 -23.56
C ALA A 67 1.50 8.53 -25.07
N GLY A 68 0.35 8.54 -25.75
CA GLY A 68 0.23 8.21 -27.18
C GLY A 68 -0.66 9.17 -27.98
N THR A 69 -1.15 10.25 -27.38
CA THR A 69 -1.89 11.27 -28.14
C THR A 69 -0.88 12.06 -28.97
N VAL A 70 -0.77 11.69 -30.24
CA VAL A 70 -0.24 12.60 -31.25
C VAL A 70 -1.05 13.89 -31.08
N PRO A 71 -0.41 15.07 -30.89
CA PRO A 71 -1.14 16.32 -30.81
C PRO A 71 -2.08 16.37 -32.01
N GLU A 72 -3.39 16.51 -31.76
CA GLU A 72 -4.37 16.55 -32.83
C GLU A 72 -3.91 17.62 -33.81
N LYS A 73 -3.58 17.21 -35.04
CA LYS A 73 -3.26 18.18 -36.08
C LYS A 73 -4.46 19.11 -36.18
N PRO A 74 -4.25 20.44 -36.23
CA PRO A 74 -5.35 21.38 -36.34
C PRO A 74 -6.24 20.94 -37.51
N LYS A 75 -7.54 20.79 -37.22
CA LYS A 75 -8.51 20.39 -38.24
C LYS A 75 -8.44 21.41 -39.37
N LYS A 76 -8.26 20.94 -40.60
CA LYS A 76 -8.43 21.80 -41.77
C LYS A 76 -9.88 22.26 -41.78
N LEU A 77 -10.09 23.57 -41.80
CA LEU A 77 -11.41 24.17 -41.93
C LEU A 77 -12.03 23.71 -43.26
N THR A 78 -13.32 23.42 -43.24
CA THR A 78 -14.10 23.28 -44.47
C THR A 78 -14.26 24.64 -45.15
N ASP A 79 -14.57 24.67 -46.45
CA ASP A 79 -14.70 25.93 -47.21
C ASP A 79 -15.69 26.91 -46.56
N THR A 80 -16.78 26.40 -45.98
CA THR A 80 -17.77 27.20 -45.25
C THR A 80 -17.22 27.78 -43.95
N GLU A 81 -16.48 26.99 -43.17
CA GLU A 81 -15.90 27.45 -41.90
C GLU A 81 -14.74 28.43 -42.14
N TYR A 82 -13.99 28.26 -43.23
CA TYR A 82 -12.94 29.19 -43.63
C TYR A 82 -13.52 30.54 -44.04
N ALA A 83 -14.62 30.55 -44.81
CA ALA A 83 -15.31 31.78 -45.18
C ALA A 83 -15.81 32.55 -43.95
N GLU A 84 -16.43 31.86 -42.98
CA GLU A 84 -16.88 32.47 -41.74
C GLU A 84 -15.71 33.01 -40.89
N ALA A 85 -14.61 32.26 -40.80
CA ALA A 85 -13.41 32.72 -40.09
C ALA A 85 -12.77 33.95 -40.76
N LEU A 86 -12.85 34.04 -42.09
CA LEU A 86 -12.35 35.17 -42.87
C LEU A 86 -13.22 36.42 -42.66
N GLU A 87 -14.54 36.25 -42.56
CA GLU A 87 -15.47 37.34 -42.19
C GLU A 87 -15.26 37.81 -40.75
N ARG A 88 -14.96 36.90 -39.81
CA ARG A 88 -14.61 37.25 -38.42
C ARG A 88 -13.21 37.85 -38.26
N GLY A 89 -12.38 37.81 -39.31
CA GLY A 89 -10.99 38.28 -39.29
C GLY A 89 -10.05 37.38 -38.50
N GLU A 90 -10.44 36.13 -38.24
CA GLU A 90 -9.65 35.12 -37.54
C GLU A 90 -8.56 34.51 -38.45
N VAL A 91 -8.80 34.51 -39.77
CA VAL A 91 -7.83 34.09 -40.79
C VAL A 91 -7.56 35.21 -41.78
N ASN A 92 -6.31 35.34 -42.21
CA ASN A 92 -5.91 36.33 -43.21
C ASN A 92 -5.11 35.62 -44.33
N PRO A 93 -5.69 35.48 -45.53
CA PRO A 93 -5.05 34.74 -46.62
C PRO A 93 -3.73 35.37 -47.05
N LEU A 94 -3.58 36.70 -46.93
CA LEU A 94 -2.35 37.40 -47.29
C LEU A 94 -1.22 37.15 -46.28
N LYS A 95 -1.55 36.91 -45.00
CA LYS A 95 -0.58 36.49 -43.99
C LYS A 95 -0.22 35.01 -44.14
N GLU A 96 -1.20 34.16 -44.45
CA GLU A 96 -0.95 32.73 -44.70
C GLU A 96 -0.07 32.51 -45.95
N ASP A 97 -0.27 33.30 -46.99
CA ASP A 97 0.54 33.26 -48.22
C ASP A 97 1.89 34.02 -48.07
N GLY A 98 2.15 34.64 -46.92
CA GLY A 98 3.40 35.36 -46.63
C GLY A 98 3.60 36.67 -47.42
N LEU A 99 2.51 37.27 -47.91
CA LEU A 99 2.55 38.56 -48.61
C LEU A 99 2.64 39.76 -47.65
N ILE A 100 2.26 39.56 -46.39
CA ILE A 100 2.30 40.56 -45.32
C ILE A 100 2.62 39.90 -43.98
N ASP A 101 3.35 40.62 -43.12
CA ASP A 101 3.69 40.20 -41.74
C ASP A 101 2.53 40.41 -40.74
#